data_AF-A0AAN0MDH1-F1
#
_entry.id   AF-A0AAN0MDH1-F1
#
_cell.length_a   1.000
_cell.length_b   1.000
_cell.length_c   1.000
_cell.angle_alpha   90.00
_cell.angle_beta   90.00
_cell.angle_gamma   90.00
#
_symmetry.space_group_name_H-M   'P 1'
#
loop_
_entity.id
_entity.type
_entity.pdbx_description
1 polymer ?
#
loop_
_entity_poly.entity_id
_entity_poly.type
_entity_poly.pdbx_seq_one_letter_code
_entity_poly.pdbx_strand_id
1 'polypeptide(L)'
;MDKVTFMTNFSDFDLKDFTPYLLNLAAEASSLGFQKHYKEKYGMLRTEWRVVFHLGQYGPMHAKEICNRARIHKTKVSRAVAALEKKRFLKREQESDDRRHEKLVADAARYGCVSRSAGGRTTV
;
A
#
# COMPACT_ATOMS: atom_id res chain seq x y z
N MET A 1 -9.80 -0.85 62.45
CA MET A 1 -9.59 -1.99 61.54
C MET A 1 -10.82 -2.05 60.65
N ASP A 2 -10.64 -1.84 59.34
CA ASP A 2 -11.21 -2.70 58.29
C ASP A 2 -11.35 -1.98 56.94
N LYS A 3 -10.42 -2.38 56.06
CA LYS A 3 -10.49 -2.44 54.60
C LYS A 3 -10.62 -1.11 53.86
N VAL A 4 -9.44 -0.54 53.58
CA VAL A 4 -9.15 0.28 52.41
C VAL A 4 -9.72 -0.41 51.17
N THR A 5 -10.83 0.11 50.65
CA THR A 5 -11.37 -0.22 49.34
C THR A 5 -10.33 0.21 48.30
N PHE A 6 -9.45 -0.70 47.89
CA PHE A 6 -8.79 -0.61 46.60
C PHE A 6 -9.86 -0.82 45.52
N MET A 7 -10.69 0.21 45.32
CA MET A 7 -11.44 0.37 44.08
C MET A 7 -10.42 0.83 43.06
N THR A 8 -9.77 -0.13 42.44
CA THR A 8 -9.04 0.08 41.20
C THR A 8 -10.04 0.60 40.16
N ASN A 9 -10.16 1.92 40.07
CA ASN A 9 -10.78 2.61 38.94
C ASN A 9 -9.88 2.41 37.70
N PHE A 10 -9.90 1.20 37.14
CA PHE A 10 -9.37 0.92 35.80
C PHE A 10 -10.46 1.17 34.75
N SER A 11 -11.10 2.34 34.78
CA SER A 11 -12.11 2.68 33.78
C SER A 11 -11.97 4.13 33.39
N ASP A 12 -11.24 4.35 32.28
CA ASP A 12 -11.59 5.43 31.34
C ASP A 12 -10.92 5.28 29.96
N PHE A 13 -10.52 4.05 29.56
CA PHE A 13 -9.97 3.79 28.24
C PHE A 13 -10.71 2.64 27.56
N ASP A 14 -11.65 2.98 26.68
CA ASP A 14 -12.24 2.03 25.73
C ASP A 14 -11.54 2.16 24.37
N LEU A 15 -11.10 1.03 23.82
CA LEU A 15 -10.51 0.96 22.48
C LEU A 15 -11.46 1.47 21.40
N LYS A 16 -12.78 1.38 21.62
CA LYS A 16 -13.81 1.89 20.70
C LYS A 16 -13.78 3.41 20.58
N ASP A 17 -13.28 4.12 21.60
CA ASP A 17 -13.14 5.58 21.57
C ASP A 17 -11.72 6.02 21.16
N PHE A 18 -10.79 5.06 21.04
CA PHE A 18 -9.41 5.32 20.64
C PHE A 18 -9.24 5.36 19.12
N THR A 19 -9.29 6.57 18.56
CA THR A 19 -9.21 6.83 17.11
C THR A 19 -8.05 6.10 16.39
N PRO A 20 -6.80 6.06 16.91
CA PRO A 20 -5.73 5.33 16.23
C PRO A 20 -5.99 3.83 16.07
N TYR A 21 -6.66 3.20 17.04
CA TYR A 21 -7.06 1.79 16.95
C TYR A 21 -8.15 1.61 15.89
N LEU A 22 -9.18 2.46 15.90
CA LEU A 22 -10.25 2.40 14.90
C LEU A 22 -9.72 2.62 13.48
N LEU A 23 -8.80 3.57 13.28
CA LEU A 23 -8.17 3.82 11.97
C LEU A 23 -7.33 2.64 11.50
N ASN A 24 -6.61 1.98 12.42
CA ASN A 24 -5.86 0.77 12.10
C ASN A 24 -6.80 -0.36 11.66
N LEU A 25 -7.85 -0.61 12.44
CA LEU A 25 -8.84 -1.64 12.15
C LEU A 25 -9.58 -1.36 10.82
N ALA A 26 -9.98 -0.11 10.58
CA ALA A 26 -10.61 0.30 9.32
C ALA A 26 -9.66 0.13 8.14
N ALA A 27 -8.38 0.47 8.29
CA ALA A 27 -7.37 0.28 7.27
C ALA A 27 -7.12 -1.20 6.97
N GLU A 28 -7.12 -2.06 7.99
CA GLU A 28 -6.97 -3.51 7.84
C GLU A 28 -8.17 -4.13 7.13
N ALA A 29 -9.39 -3.85 7.60
CA ALA A 29 -10.63 -4.31 6.99
C ALA A 29 -10.74 -3.89 5.53
N SER A 30 -10.46 -2.62 5.24
CA SER A 30 -10.42 -2.10 3.87
C SER A 30 -9.38 -2.84 3.03
N SER A 31 -8.18 -3.06 3.58
CA SER A 31 -7.10 -3.75 2.87
C SER A 31 -7.44 -5.21 2.53
N LEU A 32 -8.13 -5.91 3.43
CA LEU A 32 -8.61 -7.27 3.20
C LEU A 32 -9.67 -7.32 2.09
N GLY A 33 -10.60 -6.36 2.07
CA GLY A 33 -11.56 -6.21 0.98
C GLY A 33 -10.88 -5.99 -0.37
N PHE A 34 -9.92 -5.06 -0.42
CA PHE A 34 -9.17 -4.77 -1.64
C PHE A 34 -8.26 -5.92 -2.11
N GLN A 35 -7.86 -6.81 -1.19
CA GLN A 35 -6.99 -7.93 -1.53
C GLN A 35 -7.55 -8.84 -2.61
N LYS A 36 -8.86 -9.05 -2.64
CA LYS A 36 -9.51 -9.87 -3.67
C LYS A 36 -9.26 -9.32 -5.07
N HIS A 37 -9.35 -8.00 -5.24
CA HIS A 37 -9.20 -7.36 -6.55
C HIS A 37 -7.80 -7.51 -7.15
N TYR A 38 -6.74 -7.29 -6.35
CA TYR A 38 -5.38 -7.37 -6.88
C TYR A 38 -4.81 -8.79 -6.86
N LYS A 39 -5.20 -9.64 -5.89
CA LYS A 39 -4.67 -10.99 -5.76
C LYS A 39 -5.34 -11.96 -6.73
N GLU A 40 -6.67 -11.98 -6.80
CA GLU A 40 -7.39 -12.96 -7.63
C GLU A 40 -7.28 -12.60 -9.11
N LYS A 41 -7.40 -11.31 -9.46
CA LYS A 41 -7.44 -10.88 -10.86
C LYS A 41 -6.05 -10.71 -11.50
N TYR A 42 -5.04 -10.32 -10.72
CA TYR A 42 -3.71 -9.98 -11.24
C TYR A 42 -2.57 -10.75 -10.57
N GLY A 43 -2.87 -11.64 -9.62
CA GLY A 43 -1.86 -12.39 -8.88
C GLY A 43 -0.90 -11.50 -8.08
N MET A 44 -1.32 -10.28 -7.72
CA MET A 44 -0.45 -9.30 -7.07
C MET A 44 -0.46 -9.42 -5.54
N LEU A 45 0.63 -8.98 -4.93
CA LEU A 45 0.68 -8.70 -3.49
C LEU A 45 0.29 -7.24 -3.21
N ARG A 46 -0.10 -6.94 -1.96
CA ARG A 46 -0.43 -5.58 -1.52
C ARG A 46 0.68 -4.58 -1.84
N THR A 47 1.94 -4.97 -1.60
CA THR A 47 3.11 -4.10 -1.88
C THR A 47 3.27 -3.85 -3.37
N GLU A 48 3.07 -4.87 -4.21
CA GLU A 48 3.15 -4.75 -5.66
C GLU A 48 2.07 -3.81 -6.19
N TRP A 49 0.83 -3.99 -5.73
CA TRP A 49 -0.27 -3.10 -6.03
C TRP A 49 0.06 -1.64 -5.67
N ARG A 50 0.57 -1.40 -4.46
CA ARG A 50 0.95 -0.04 -4.02
C ARG A 50 2.02 0.58 -4.89
N VAL A 51 3.02 -0.19 -5.34
CA VAL A 51 4.06 0.29 -6.25
C VAL A 51 3.45 0.73 -7.58
N VAL A 52 2.64 -0.12 -8.23
CA VAL A 52 1.99 0.21 -9.51
C VAL A 52 1.06 1.41 -9.37
N PHE A 53 0.32 1.51 -8.25
CA PHE A 53 -0.58 2.63 -8.00
C PHE A 53 0.16 3.96 -7.89
N HIS A 54 1.31 3.99 -7.19
CA HIS A 54 2.13 5.21 -7.12
C HIS A 54 2.68 5.60 -8.49
N LEU A 55 3.16 4.63 -9.27
CA LEU A 55 3.65 4.88 -10.62
C LEU A 55 2.56 5.40 -11.56
N GLY A 56 1.35 4.84 -11.48
CA GLY A 56 0.25 5.30 -12.33
C GLY A 56 -0.34 6.64 -11.90
N GLN A 57 -0.36 6.95 -10.59
CA GLN A 57 -0.89 8.21 -10.07
C GLN A 57 0.07 9.39 -10.28
N TYR A 58 1.36 9.16 -10.11
CA TYR A 58 2.38 10.22 -10.06
C TYR A 58 3.37 10.17 -11.22
N GLY A 59 3.26 9.17 -12.11
CA GLY A 59 4.14 8.99 -13.25
C GLY A 59 5.47 8.28 -12.93
N PRO A 60 6.39 8.26 -13.91
CA PRO A 60 7.73 7.69 -13.77
C PRO A 60 8.50 8.22 -12.56
N MET A 61 9.09 7.34 -11.76
CA MET A 61 9.90 7.74 -10.60
C MET A 61 10.90 6.68 -10.16
N HIS A 62 11.86 7.07 -9.33
CA HIS A 62 12.83 6.15 -8.76
C HIS A 62 12.24 5.31 -7.63
N ALA A 63 12.78 4.11 -7.40
CA ALA A 63 12.35 3.24 -6.30
C ALA A 63 12.46 3.93 -4.93
N LYS A 64 13.42 4.84 -4.74
CA LYS A 64 13.58 5.63 -3.51
C LYS A 64 12.40 6.56 -3.25
N GLU A 65 11.88 7.20 -4.30
CA GLU A 65 10.71 8.07 -4.20
C GLU A 65 9.46 7.27 -3.82
N ILE A 66 9.32 6.06 -4.36
CA ILE A 66 8.24 5.13 -3.98
C ILE A 66 8.35 4.75 -2.49
N CYS A 67 9.57 4.45 -2.00
CA CYS A 67 9.78 4.13 -0.59
C CYS A 67 9.29 5.27 0.32
N ASN A 68 9.66 6.51 -0.03
CA ASN A 68 9.33 7.70 0.75
C ASN A 68 7.82 8.00 0.72
N ARG A 69 7.22 8.04 -0.47
CA ARG A 69 5.79 8.37 -0.64
C ARG A 69 4.88 7.30 -0.06
N ALA A 70 5.18 6.03 -0.32
CA ALA A 70 4.38 4.92 0.16
C ALA A 70 4.68 4.55 1.62
N ARG A 71 5.71 5.13 2.25
CA ARG A 71 6.23 4.70 3.56
C ARG A 71 6.45 3.18 3.60
N ILE A 72 7.08 2.63 2.55
CA ILE A 72 7.39 1.20 2.42
C ILE A 72 8.91 1.02 2.48
N HIS A 73 9.36 0.03 3.24
CA HIS A 73 10.78 -0.28 3.36
C HIS A 73 11.41 -0.70 2.01
N LYS A 74 12.64 -0.25 1.77
CA LYS A 74 13.39 -0.47 0.50
C LYS A 74 13.42 -1.93 0.06
N THR A 75 13.61 -2.87 0.99
CA THR A 75 13.66 -4.31 0.67
C THR A 75 12.33 -4.83 0.13
N LYS A 76 11.20 -4.33 0.64
CA LYS A 76 9.86 -4.70 0.16
C LYS A 76 9.57 -4.07 -1.20
N VAL A 77 9.96 -2.80 -1.41
CA VAL A 77 9.83 -2.13 -2.71
C VAL A 77 10.67 -2.84 -3.78
N SER A 78 11.93 -3.17 -3.48
CA SER A 78 12.81 -3.86 -4.44
C SER A 78 12.24 -5.23 -4.87
N ARG A 79 11.78 -6.04 -3.91
CA ARG A 79 11.13 -7.33 -4.23
C ARG A 79 9.86 -7.14 -5.07
N ALA A 80 9.04 -6.15 -4.73
CA ALA A 80 7.83 -5.84 -5.48
C ALA A 80 8.13 -5.39 -6.91
N VAL A 81 9.13 -4.52 -7.10
CA VAL A 81 9.57 -4.06 -8.43
C VAL A 81 10.03 -5.23 -9.29
N ALA A 82 10.88 -6.11 -8.76
CA ALA A 82 11.36 -7.29 -9.49
C ALA A 82 10.21 -8.24 -9.86
N ALA A 83 9.23 -8.44 -8.97
CA ALA A 83 8.06 -9.27 -9.27
C ALA A 83 7.15 -8.63 -10.33
N LEU A 84 6.93 -7.31 -10.27
CA LEU A 84 6.10 -6.57 -11.22
C LEU A 84 6.72 -6.48 -12.61
N GLU A 85 8.04 -6.36 -12.70
CA GLU A 85 8.79 -6.41 -13.95
C GLU A 85 8.62 -7.78 -14.63
N LYS A 86 8.77 -8.88 -13.88
CA LYS A 86 8.48 -10.24 -14.38
C LYS A 86 7.04 -10.40 -14.86
N LYS A 87 6.10 -9.78 -14.16
CA LYS A 87 4.66 -9.76 -14.53
C LYS A 87 4.33 -8.72 -15.61
N ARG A 88 5.33 -7.97 -16.10
CA ARG A 88 5.23 -6.92 -17.14
C ARG A 88 4.29 -5.75 -16.77
N PHE A 89 4.13 -5.43 -15.49
CA PHE A 89 3.32 -4.28 -15.03
C PHE A 89 4.12 -2.98 -14.95
N LEU A 90 5.44 -3.07 -14.98
CA LEU A 90 6.33 -1.93 -15.07
C LEU A 90 7.59 -2.31 -15.85
N LYS A 91 8.35 -1.30 -16.26
CA LYS A 91 9.69 -1.42 -16.83
C LYS A 91 10.63 -0.41 -16.19
N ARG A 92 11.93 -0.68 -16.28
CA ARG A 92 12.99 0.29 -15.98
C ARG A 92 13.33 1.06 -17.24
N GLU A 93 13.47 2.37 -17.11
CA GLU A 93 14.02 3.25 -18.13
C GLU A 93 15.34 3.81 -17.61
N GLN A 94 16.39 3.66 -18.41
CA GLN A 94 17.70 4.23 -18.11
C GLN A 94 17.65 5.74 -18.35
N GLU A 95 18.15 6.52 -17.40
CA GLU A 95 18.42 7.92 -17.62
C GLU A 95 19.74 8.02 -18.41
N SER A 96 19.72 8.77 -19.52
CA SER A 96 20.80 8.82 -20.51
C SER A 96 22.15 9.32 -19.96
N ASP A 97 22.14 9.94 -18.78
CA ASP A 97 23.29 10.61 -18.17
C ASP A 97 23.83 9.88 -16.92
N ASP A 98 23.06 8.97 -16.32
CA ASP A 98 23.53 8.21 -15.15
C ASP A 98 22.84 6.85 -15.01
N ARG A 99 23.59 5.79 -15.34
CA ARG A 99 23.17 4.38 -15.18
C ARG A 99 22.86 3.99 -13.73
N ARG A 100 23.22 4.81 -12.74
CA ARG A 100 22.92 4.55 -11.32
C ARG A 100 21.49 4.95 -10.94
N HIS A 101 20.78 5.66 -11.83
CA HIS A 101 19.44 6.19 -11.56
C HIS A 101 18.43 5.72 -12.61
N GLU A 102 17.92 4.50 -12.46
CA GLU A 102 16.81 4.00 -13.28
C GLU A 102 15.47 4.53 -12.79
N LYS A 103 14.62 4.99 -13.71
CA LYS A 103 13.21 5.32 -13.44
C LYS A 103 12.34 4.10 -13.68
N LEU A 104 11.35 3.92 -12.82
CA LEU A 104 10.33 2.89 -12.98
C LEU A 104 9.14 3.51 -13.67
N VAL A 105 8.63 2.85 -14.71
CA VAL A 105 7.49 3.30 -15.50
C VAL A 105 6.43 2.22 -15.51
N ALA A 106 5.21 2.57 -15.12
CA ALA A 106 4.07 1.65 -15.19
C ALA A 106 3.66 1.41 -16.65
N ASP A 107 3.24 0.18 -16.95
CA ASP A 107 2.56 -0.10 -18.21
C ASP A 107 1.15 0.50 -18.16
N ALA A 108 0.88 1.48 -19.04
CA ALA A 108 -0.35 2.27 -19.00
C ALA A 108 -1.62 1.43 -19.22
N ALA A 109 -1.57 0.44 -20.12
CA ALA A 109 -2.71 -0.43 -20.40
C ALA A 109 -3.04 -1.31 -19.18
N ARG A 110 -2.02 -1.93 -18.57
CA ARG A 110 -2.17 -2.75 -17.38
C ARG A 110 -2.58 -1.93 -16.16
N TYR A 111 -1.98 -0.75 -15.97
CA TYR A 111 -2.39 0.17 -14.92
C TYR A 111 -3.86 0.59 -15.08
N GLY A 112 -4.32 0.90 -16.29
CA GLY A 112 -5.72 1.26 -16.54
C GLY A 112 -6.70 0.13 -16.20
N CYS A 113 -6.34 -1.13 -16.46
CA CYS A 113 -7.16 -2.28 -16.07
C CYS A 113 -7.22 -2.44 -14.54
N VAL A 114 -6.07 -2.30 -13.89
CA VAL A 114 -5.86 -2.35 -12.44
C VAL A 114 -6.68 -1.24 -11.76
N SER A 115 -6.53 0.02 -12.16
CA SER A 115 -7.21 1.18 -11.55
C SER A 115 -8.73 1.12 -11.71
N ARG A 116 -9.24 0.71 -12.88
CA ARG A 116 -10.69 0.51 -13.10
C ARG A 116 -11.30 -0.57 -12.20
N SER A 117 -10.53 -1.59 -11.86
CA SER A 117 -11.00 -2.67 -10.98
C SER A 117 -10.99 -2.30 -9.49
N ALA A 118 -10.16 -1.33 -9.09
CA ALA A 118 -10.15 -0.81 -7.72
C ALA A 118 -11.08 0.39 -7.53
N GLY A 119 -11.28 1.20 -8.57
CA GLY A 119 -12.23 2.32 -8.59
C GLY A 119 -13.66 1.86 -8.83
N GLY A 120 -14.08 0.77 -8.19
CA GLY A 120 -15.51 0.47 -8.08
C GLY A 120 -16.17 1.72 -7.54
N ARG A 121 -17.05 2.34 -8.32
CA ARG A 121 -17.97 3.36 -7.84
C ARG A 121 -18.64 2.76 -6.61
N THR A 122 -18.22 3.20 -5.42
CA THR A 122 -19.11 3.25 -4.27
C THR A 122 -20.11 4.35 -4.62
N THR A 123 -21.13 3.99 -5.40
CA THR A 123 -22.37 4.75 -5.39
C THR A 123 -22.87 4.67 -3.95
N VAL A 124 -22.68 5.77 -3.23
CA VAL A 124 -23.43 6.08 -2.02
C VAL A 124 -24.87 6.34 -2.41
#